data_AF-A0A7S3EYF4-F1
#
_entry.id   AF-A0A7S3EYF4-F1
#
_cell.length_a   1.000
_cell.length_b   1.000
_cell.length_c   1.000
_cell.angle_alpha   90.00
_cell.angle_beta   90.00
_cell.angle_gamma   90.00
#
_symmetry.space_group_name_H-M   'P 1'
#
loop_
_entity.id
_entity.type
_entity.pdbx_description
1 polymer ?
#
loop_
_entity_poly.entity_id
_entity_poly.type
_entity_poly.pdbx_seq_one_letter_code
_entity_poly.pdbx_strand_id
1 'polypeptide(L)'
;VGAAEIVAIHQDTVTHLAMDEESVVSGSRDGCVKVTSLGAMDVLLEVQDCCNINCLAVHRGKMIVCGDDGQQATIQIWDIPRRARIQQIGSIRKWNAPTSIAYFGYDCAMWVRDSTLCSMAWVEADGDVAGEEAP
;
A
#
# COMPACT_ATOMS: atom_id res chain seq x y z
N VAL A 1 30.59 5.30 7.92
CA VAL A 1 30.60 5.07 6.45
C VAL A 1 29.54 4.02 6.19
N GLY A 2 28.42 4.40 5.55
CA GLY A 2 27.36 3.45 5.22
C GLY A 2 27.64 2.79 3.88
N ALA A 3 27.46 1.48 3.79
CA ALA A 3 27.36 0.79 2.51
C ALA A 3 25.91 0.89 2.01
N ALA A 4 25.71 1.23 0.74
CA ALA A 4 24.39 1.16 0.12
C ALA A 4 24.13 -0.27 -0.35
N GLU A 5 22.97 -0.80 0.00
CA GLU A 5 22.50 -2.12 -0.42
C GLU A 5 21.26 -1.98 -1.32
N ILE A 6 21.16 -2.84 -2.33
CA ILE A 6 20.00 -2.87 -3.23
C ILE A 6 19.01 -3.86 -2.66
N VAL A 7 17.85 -3.38 -2.24
CA VAL A 7 16.81 -4.20 -1.60
C VAL A 7 15.58 -4.44 -2.48
N ALA A 8 15.39 -3.63 -3.53
CA ALA A 8 14.33 -3.79 -4.52
C ALA A 8 14.74 -3.22 -5.88
N ILE A 9 14.29 -3.85 -6.97
CA ILE A 9 14.56 -3.44 -8.36
C ILE A 9 13.24 -3.28 -9.10
N HIS A 10 13.03 -2.11 -9.72
CA HIS A 10 11.88 -1.77 -10.56
C HIS A 10 12.28 -1.64 -12.03
N GLN A 11 11.32 -1.79 -12.95
CA GLN A 11 11.56 -1.69 -14.40
C GLN A 11 11.46 -0.25 -14.93
N ASP A 12 10.95 0.66 -14.10
CA ASP A 12 10.86 2.09 -14.36
C ASP A 12 11.13 2.87 -13.05
N THR A 13 10.95 4.18 -13.12
CA THR A 13 11.18 5.15 -12.06
C THR A 13 10.30 4.86 -10.86
N VAL A 14 10.94 4.61 -9.71
CA VAL A 14 10.28 4.60 -8.40
C VAL A 14 9.84 6.02 -8.08
N THR A 15 8.52 6.22 -7.99
CA THR A 15 7.91 7.54 -7.74
C THR A 15 7.56 7.74 -6.28
N HIS A 16 7.39 6.65 -5.53
CA HIS A 16 6.87 6.71 -4.16
C HIS A 16 7.56 5.70 -3.26
N LEU A 17 7.69 6.10 -1.99
CA LEU A 17 8.28 5.31 -0.92
C LEU A 17 7.47 5.56 0.36
N ALA A 18 7.14 4.49 1.08
CA ALA A 18 6.66 4.57 2.45
C ALA A 18 7.29 3.44 3.27
N MET A 19 7.30 3.60 4.58
CA MET A 19 7.85 2.58 5.47
C MET A 19 7.12 2.60 6.80
N ASP A 20 7.07 1.43 7.43
CA ASP A 20 6.67 1.26 8.82
C ASP A 20 7.79 0.57 9.61
N GLU A 21 7.47 0.04 10.78
CA GLU A 21 8.47 -0.59 11.67
C GLU A 21 9.05 -1.90 11.09
N GLU A 22 8.35 -2.54 10.16
CA GLU A 22 8.71 -3.88 9.66
C GLU A 22 9.05 -3.90 8.17
N SER A 23 8.54 -2.94 7.40
CA SER A 23 8.55 -3.00 5.95
C SER A 23 8.81 -1.66 5.27
N VAL A 24 9.40 -1.73 4.09
CA VAL A 24 9.55 -0.64 3.13
C VAL A 24 8.73 -0.95 1.89
N VAL A 25 7.91 -0.01 1.46
CA VAL A 25 7.06 -0.15 0.28
C VAL A 25 7.50 0.87 -0.77
N SER A 26 7.91 0.37 -1.93
CA SER A 26 8.29 1.20 -3.10
C SER A 26 7.27 1.04 -4.22
N GLY A 27 6.80 2.15 -4.77
CA GLY A 27 5.86 2.19 -5.90
C GLY A 27 6.46 2.89 -7.11
N SER A 28 6.21 2.35 -8.30
CA SER A 28 6.88 2.74 -9.53
C SER A 28 5.93 2.99 -10.71
N ARG A 29 6.40 3.74 -11.70
CA ARG A 29 5.71 3.92 -13.00
C ARG A 29 5.55 2.62 -13.79
N ASP A 30 6.29 1.58 -13.44
CA ASP A 30 6.18 0.24 -14.05
C ASP A 30 4.89 -0.51 -13.71
N GLY A 31 3.98 0.08 -12.94
CA GLY A 31 2.74 -0.60 -12.55
C GLY A 31 2.87 -1.45 -11.30
N CYS A 32 4.06 -1.51 -10.68
CA CYS A 32 4.35 -2.41 -9.59
C CYS A 32 4.62 -1.69 -8.27
N VAL A 33 4.25 -2.36 -7.19
CA VAL A 33 4.60 -2.01 -5.82
C VAL A 33 5.36 -3.17 -5.19
N LYS A 34 6.50 -2.88 -4.56
CA LYS A 34 7.31 -3.89 -3.87
C LYS A 34 7.33 -3.60 -2.38
N VAL A 35 7.00 -4.61 -1.59
CA VAL A 35 7.12 -4.60 -0.14
C VAL A 35 8.37 -5.38 0.23
N THR A 36 9.25 -4.73 1.00
CA THR A 36 10.57 -5.24 1.37
C THR A 36 10.65 -5.32 2.89
N SER A 37 11.18 -6.42 3.43
CA SER A 37 11.42 -6.57 4.86
C SER A 37 12.56 -5.67 5.33
N LEU A 38 12.38 -4.90 6.41
CA LEU A 38 13.48 -4.18 7.05
C LEU A 38 14.44 -5.10 7.82
N GLY A 39 13.97 -6.26 8.26
CA GLY A 39 14.80 -7.21 9.00
C GLY A 39 15.69 -8.06 8.08
N ALA A 40 15.11 -8.55 6.99
CA ALA A 40 15.78 -9.47 6.06
C ALA A 40 16.31 -8.80 4.79
N MET A 41 15.93 -7.53 4.52
CA MET A 41 16.32 -6.77 3.33
C MET A 41 15.96 -7.45 2.00
N ASP A 42 14.87 -8.22 2.00
CA ASP A 42 14.36 -8.97 0.86
C ASP A 42 12.94 -8.54 0.47
N VAL A 43 12.59 -8.71 -0.81
CA VAL A 43 11.24 -8.42 -1.31
C VAL A 43 10.28 -9.50 -0.81
N LEU A 44 9.40 -9.13 0.09
CA LEU A 44 8.36 -9.98 0.65
C LEU A 44 7.21 -10.16 -0.34
N LEU A 45 6.77 -9.09 -1.00
CA LEU A 45 5.60 -9.08 -1.87
C LEU A 45 5.84 -8.14 -3.05
N GLU A 46 5.46 -8.60 -4.24
CA GLU A 46 5.36 -7.77 -5.44
C GLU A 46 3.89 -7.72 -5.87
N VAL A 47 3.31 -6.53 -5.85
CA VAL A 47 1.96 -6.26 -6.35
C VAL A 47 2.08 -5.67 -7.74
N GLN A 48 1.38 -6.26 -8.70
CA GLN A 48 1.35 -5.82 -10.10
C GLN A 48 -0.01 -5.17 -10.42
N ASP A 49 -0.18 -4.70 -11.65
CA ASP A 49 -1.43 -4.10 -12.15
C ASP A 49 -1.95 -2.90 -11.32
N CYS A 50 -1.05 -2.15 -10.69
CA CYS A 50 -1.39 -0.93 -9.96
C CYS A 50 -1.37 0.33 -10.84
N CYS A 51 -1.01 0.20 -12.12
CA CYS A 51 -0.80 1.31 -13.04
C CYS A 51 0.23 2.33 -12.49
N ASN A 52 0.24 3.55 -13.01
CA ASN A 52 1.20 4.55 -12.53
C ASN A 52 0.87 4.96 -11.09
N ILE A 53 1.78 4.69 -10.15
CA ILE A 53 1.56 4.96 -8.73
C ILE A 53 1.57 6.48 -8.48
N ASN A 54 0.45 6.98 -7.95
CA ASN A 54 0.25 8.38 -7.59
C ASN A 54 0.46 8.67 -6.11
N CYS A 55 0.16 7.71 -5.25
CA CYS A 55 0.47 7.78 -3.84
C CYS A 55 0.36 6.38 -3.23
N LEU A 56 1.11 6.16 -2.16
CA LEU A 56 1.07 4.92 -1.40
C LEU A 56 1.27 5.25 0.07
N ALA A 57 0.72 4.41 0.93
CA ALA A 57 0.94 4.46 2.36
C ALA A 57 0.97 3.04 2.92
N VAL A 58 1.78 2.83 3.96
CA VAL A 58 1.87 1.57 4.69
C VAL A 58 1.78 1.83 6.18
N HIS A 59 1.09 0.96 6.90
CA HIS A 59 1.02 0.99 8.36
C HIS A 59 0.71 -0.40 8.90
N ARG A 60 1.64 -0.97 9.67
CA ARG A 60 1.49 -2.24 10.40
C ARG A 60 0.96 -3.38 9.53
N GLY A 61 1.61 -3.59 8.39
CA GLY A 61 1.23 -4.66 7.48
C GLY A 61 -0.05 -4.39 6.68
N LYS A 62 -0.67 -3.22 6.78
CA LYS A 62 -1.69 -2.76 5.83
C LYS A 62 -1.08 -1.75 4.87
N MET A 63 -1.45 -1.87 3.61
CA MET A 63 -0.95 -1.01 2.54
C MET A 63 -2.13 -0.47 1.74
N ILE A 64 -2.10 0.83 1.42
CA ILE A 64 -2.98 1.44 0.44
C ILE A 64 -2.13 1.95 -0.71
N VAL A 65 -2.54 1.58 -1.91
CA VAL A 65 -1.91 1.99 -3.16
C VAL A 65 -2.96 2.71 -3.97
N CYS A 66 -2.63 3.89 -4.48
CA CYS A 66 -3.41 4.54 -5.51
C CYS A 66 -2.57 4.69 -6.76
N GLY A 67 -3.11 4.22 -7.88
CA GLY A 67 -2.52 4.45 -9.19
C GLY A 67 -3.55 4.79 -10.24
N ASP A 68 -3.10 5.44 -11.31
CA ASP A 68 -3.94 5.83 -12.45
C ASP A 68 -3.44 5.25 -13.78
N ASP A 69 -4.38 4.92 -14.65
CA ASP A 69 -4.14 4.45 -16.02
C ASP A 69 -4.14 5.61 -17.05
N GLY A 70 -4.15 6.85 -16.59
CA GLY A 70 -4.30 8.04 -17.42
C GLY A 70 -5.75 8.53 -17.59
N GLN A 71 -6.76 7.72 -17.27
CA GLN A 71 -8.18 8.07 -17.36
C GLN A 71 -8.89 7.91 -16.02
N GLN A 72 -8.63 6.80 -15.34
CA GLN A 72 -9.20 6.45 -14.05
C GLN A 72 -8.10 6.11 -13.05
N ALA A 73 -8.35 6.50 -11.81
CA ALA A 73 -7.58 6.07 -10.67
C ALA A 73 -8.27 4.90 -9.97
N THR A 74 -7.46 4.01 -9.42
CA THR A 74 -7.88 2.91 -8.57
C THR A 74 -7.13 2.99 -7.26
N ILE A 75 -7.87 2.81 -6.15
CA ILE A 75 -7.30 2.65 -4.83
C ILE A 75 -7.41 1.16 -4.50
N GLN A 76 -6.29 0.54 -4.16
CA GLN A 76 -6.20 -0.84 -3.74
C GLN A 76 -5.76 -0.88 -2.29
N ILE A 77 -6.48 -1.65 -1.47
CA ILE A 77 -6.12 -1.90 -0.08
C ILE A 77 -5.66 -3.35 0.05
N TRP A 78 -4.51 -3.52 0.68
CA TRP A 78 -3.80 -4.79 0.82
C TRP A 78 -3.50 -5.11 2.27
N ASP A 79 -3.68 -6.39 2.60
CA ASP A 79 -3.14 -7.04 3.79
C ASP A 79 -1.79 -7.69 3.38
N ILE A 80 -0.69 -7.12 3.86
CA ILE A 80 0.68 -7.58 3.54
C ILE A 80 0.93 -8.97 4.14
N PRO A 81 0.66 -9.24 5.44
CA PRO A 81 0.81 -10.58 6.03
C PRO A 81 0.05 -11.67 5.26
N ARG A 82 -1.21 -11.39 4.88
CA ARG A 82 -2.03 -12.34 4.11
C ARG A 82 -1.72 -12.31 2.61
N ARG A 83 -0.91 -11.36 2.14
CA ARG A 83 -0.58 -11.13 0.72
C ARG A 83 -1.83 -11.02 -0.15
N ALA A 84 -2.88 -10.41 0.40
CA ALA A 84 -4.21 -10.42 -0.18
C ALA A 84 -4.75 -9.00 -0.35
N ARG A 85 -5.39 -8.74 -1.49
CA ARG A 85 -6.13 -7.50 -1.72
C ARG A 85 -7.46 -7.58 -0.97
N ILE A 86 -7.60 -6.76 0.07
CA ILE A 86 -8.83 -6.67 0.88
C ILE A 86 -9.94 -6.03 0.06
N GLN A 87 -9.61 -4.92 -0.62
CA GLN A 87 -10.61 -4.11 -1.31
C GLN A 87 -9.99 -3.33 -2.47
N GLN A 88 -10.80 -3.08 -3.49
CA GLN A 88 -10.47 -2.17 -4.57
C GLN A 88 -11.60 -1.16 -4.75
N ILE A 89 -11.23 0.11 -4.87
CA ILE A 89 -12.12 1.22 -5.16
C ILE A 89 -11.70 1.78 -6.51
N GLY A 90 -12.53 1.57 -7.53
CA GLY A 90 -12.27 2.03 -8.89
C GLY A 90 -13.18 3.20 -9.31
N SER A 91 -13.17 3.48 -10.61
CA SER A 91 -14.03 4.49 -11.25
C SER A 91 -13.83 5.91 -10.73
N ILE A 92 -12.68 6.19 -10.11
CA ILE A 92 -12.29 7.54 -9.73
C ILE A 92 -11.73 8.20 -10.97
N ARG A 93 -12.26 9.35 -11.40
CA ARG A 93 -11.69 10.08 -12.55
C ARG A 93 -10.27 10.54 -12.20
N LYS A 94 -9.35 10.53 -13.16
CA LYS A 94 -7.94 10.91 -12.94
C LYS A 94 -7.74 12.24 -12.21
N TRP A 95 -8.49 13.29 -12.58
CA TRP A 95 -8.35 14.60 -11.93
C TRP A 95 -8.82 14.59 -10.46
N ASN A 96 -9.62 13.58 -10.09
CA ASN A 96 -10.05 13.29 -8.73
C ASN A 96 -9.18 12.20 -8.07
N ALA A 97 -8.04 11.84 -8.65
CA ALA A 97 -7.18 10.82 -8.05
C ALA A 97 -6.61 11.34 -6.71
N PRO A 98 -6.54 10.48 -5.68
CA PRO A 98 -5.77 10.77 -4.50
C PRO A 98 -4.34 11.20 -4.83
N THR A 99 -3.93 12.35 -4.30
CA THR A 99 -2.56 12.86 -4.45
C THR A 99 -1.71 12.56 -3.23
N SER A 100 -2.34 12.26 -2.10
CA SER A 100 -1.68 11.91 -0.85
C SER A 100 -2.59 11.03 -0.01
N ILE A 101 -1.99 10.04 0.65
CA ILE A 101 -2.66 9.10 1.55
C ILE A 101 -1.82 9.07 2.83
N ALA A 102 -2.49 9.14 3.97
CA ALA A 102 -1.86 9.02 5.27
C ALA A 102 -2.71 8.12 6.18
N TYR A 103 -2.05 7.45 7.11
CA TYR A 103 -2.72 6.72 8.19
C TYR A 103 -2.77 7.59 9.45
N PHE A 104 -3.91 7.56 10.15
CA PHE A 104 -4.09 8.14 11.47
C PHE A 104 -4.60 7.04 12.42
N GLY A 105 -3.70 6.52 13.27
CA GLY A 105 -4.01 5.38 14.15
C GLY A 105 -4.17 4.05 13.38
N TYR A 106 -4.57 2.99 14.09
CA TYR A 106 -4.61 1.62 13.54
C TYR A 106 -5.70 1.40 12.48
N ASP A 107 -6.68 2.28 12.43
CA ASP A 107 -7.93 1.99 11.73
C ASP A 107 -8.37 3.07 10.75
N CYS A 108 -7.71 4.23 10.65
CA CYS A 108 -8.15 5.27 9.72
C CYS A 108 -7.11 5.57 8.66
N ALA A 109 -7.48 5.39 7.39
CA ALA A 109 -6.76 5.96 6.26
C ALA A 109 -7.46 7.22 5.79
N MET A 110 -6.69 8.28 5.56
CA MET A 110 -7.19 9.53 5.02
C MET A 110 -6.52 9.81 3.69
N TRP A 111 -7.27 10.36 2.74
CA TRP A 111 -6.70 10.81 1.47
C TRP A 111 -7.44 12.03 0.94
N VAL A 112 -6.74 12.85 0.14
CA VAL A 112 -7.32 14.04 -0.48
C VAL A 112 -7.81 13.71 -1.88
N ARG A 113 -9.07 14.00 -2.17
CA ARG A 113 -9.71 13.91 -3.49
C ARG A 113 -10.21 15.29 -3.90
N ASP A 114 -9.66 15.88 -4.95
CA ASP A 114 -9.95 17.27 -5.37
C ASP A 114 -9.81 18.25 -4.19
N SER A 115 -10.90 18.88 -3.77
CA SER A 115 -11.00 19.77 -2.60
C SER A 115 -11.57 19.07 -1.37
N THR A 116 -11.76 17.75 -1.40
CA THR A 116 -12.38 16.96 -0.34
C THR A 116 -11.35 16.08 0.38
N LEU A 117 -11.37 16.11 1.71
CA LEU A 117 -10.64 15.14 2.52
C LEU A 117 -11.57 13.94 2.76
N CYS A 118 -11.11 12.75 2.37
CA CYS A 118 -11.80 11.49 2.60
C CYS A 118 -11.14 10.75 3.77
N SER A 119 -11.94 10.07 4.57
CA SER A 119 -11.48 9.15 5.61
C SER A 119 -12.16 7.80 5.42
N MET A 120 -11.40 6.74 5.63
CA MET A 120 -11.88 5.37 5.67
C MET A 120 -11.45 4.76 6.99
N ALA A 121 -12.43 4.39 7.80
CA ALA A 121 -12.20 3.61 9.00
C ALA A 121 -12.33 2.11 8.69
N TRP A 122 -11.43 1.32 9.22
CA TRP A 122 -11.51 -0.13 9.28
C TRP A 122 -12.18 -0.51 10.60
N VAL A 123 -12.99 -1.56 10.57
CA VAL A 123 -13.38 -2.29 11.78
C VAL A 123 -12.75 -3.66 11.61
N GLU A 124 -11.71 -3.95 12.40
CA GLU A 124 -11.26 -5.34 12.55
C GLU A 124 -12.49 -6.13 13.01
N ALA A 125 -12.92 -7.13 12.24
CA ALA A 125 -13.92 -8.05 12.74
C ALA A 125 -13.30 -8.74 13.96
N ASP A 126 -13.88 -8.52 15.15
CA ASP A 126 -13.39 -9.06 16.40
C ASP A 126 -13.07 -10.56 16.26
N GLY A 127 -11.80 -10.90 16.47
CA GLY A 127 -11.29 -12.20 16.90
C GLY A 127 -11.77 -13.45 16.14
N ASP A 128 -10.95 -13.91 15.19
CA ASP A 128 -10.73 -15.36 15.08
C ASP A 128 -9.86 -15.76 16.28
N VAL A 129 -10.54 -15.96 17.42
CA VAL A 129 -9.93 -16.49 18.64
C VAL A 129 -9.38 -17.86 18.29
N ALA A 130 -8.10 -18.04 18.64
CA ALA A 130 -7.33 -19.28 18.58
C ALA A 130 -8.19 -20.54 18.43
N GLY A 131 -8.00 -21.25 17.31
CA GLY A 131 -8.32 -22.67 17.22
C GLY A 131 -7.52 -23.40 18.28
N GLU A 132 -8.17 -23.63 19.42
CA GLU A 132 -7.72 -24.43 20.54
C GLU A 132 -7.49 -25.87 20.04
N GLU A 133 -6.23 -26.27 19.92
CA GLU A 133 -5.87 -27.69 19.82
C GLU A 133 -6.19 -28.37 21.15
N ALA A 134 -7.19 -29.26 21.16
CA ALA A 134 -7.24 -30.53 21.91
C ALA A 134 -8.65 -31.17 21.82
N PRO A 135 -8.81 -32.49 21.99
CA PRO A 135 -7.85 -33.47 22.54
C PRO A 135 -7.22 -34.44 21.53
#